data_AF-A0AAQ2Y7I6-F1
#
_entry.id   AF-A0AAQ2Y7I6-F1
#
_cell.length_a   1.000
_cell.length_b   1.000
_cell.length_c   1.000
_cell.angle_alpha   90.00
_cell.angle_beta   90.00
_cell.angle_gamma   90.00
#
_symmetry.space_group_name_H-M   'P 1'
#
loop_
_entity.id
_entity.type
_entity.pdbx_description
1 polymer ?
#
loop_
_entity_poly.entity_id
_entity_poly.type
_entity_poly.pdbx_seq_one_letter_code
_entity_poly.pdbx_strand_id
1 'polypeptide(L)'
;MEKDHTPFFNIESHRDALASFVRKAKQLEFKDEVLTTKLRLCIQIVLQIQKKPTEWSEACKYSISSIGRGLIIQFEQIKVEQKDGDRITHIYLILYRFLCEFILFTDPDEDEEFELLGIREQILDDAKEKQDDVSFEIQHITYLLPAKMIQNYLRQGGVKSVIEFDERVSRAEELKIEWARDYEERKTEIDNLKESIDELKFDFNFVGLTKGFRELGNKKNVERKALLGNLKMMGACILLMPVVYYSVYWLATGESFAFAWDSALHLIPLLSFEVLMLYFFRIVLHNYNSVNTQLVQIELRQTLCRFIQKYAEYSTTIKKNDPVALEKFESLIFSGILSNSDKLPTTFDGMEQLSALLKNIRTK
;
A
#
# COMPACT_ATOMS: atom_id res chain seq x y z
N MET A 1 -13.22 -21.15 -18.81
CA MET A 1 -14.09 -22.03 -19.63
C MET A 1 -14.86 -22.92 -18.69
N GLU A 2 -15.92 -22.39 -18.08
CA GLU A 2 -16.90 -23.21 -17.35
C GLU A 2 -17.66 -24.03 -18.38
N LYS A 3 -17.53 -25.35 -18.33
CA LYS A 3 -18.50 -26.23 -18.99
C LYS A 3 -19.77 -26.13 -18.16
N ASP A 4 -20.79 -25.53 -18.76
CA ASP A 4 -22.16 -25.48 -18.25
C ASP A 4 -22.67 -26.92 -18.08
N HIS A 5 -22.43 -27.50 -16.90
CA HIS A 5 -22.79 -28.88 -16.58
C HIS A 5 -24.24 -28.88 -16.10
N THR A 6 -25.18 -28.84 -17.04
CA THR A 6 -26.59 -29.03 -16.72
C THR A 6 -26.80 -30.39 -16.04
N PRO A 7 -27.43 -30.44 -14.85
CA PRO A 7 -27.66 -31.69 -14.12
C PRO A 7 -28.46 -32.72 -14.96
N PHE A 8 -28.15 -34.02 -14.84
CA PHE A 8 -28.67 -35.07 -15.74
C PHE A 8 -30.20 -35.09 -15.87
N PHE A 9 -30.95 -35.11 -14.77
CA PHE A 9 -32.42 -35.09 -14.78
C PHE A 9 -33.01 -33.70 -15.03
N ASN A 10 -32.16 -32.67 -15.11
CA ASN A 10 -32.57 -31.30 -15.44
C ASN A 10 -32.50 -31.02 -16.95
N ILE A 11 -31.96 -31.94 -17.75
CA ILE A 11 -31.94 -31.86 -19.21
C ILE A 11 -33.38 -31.96 -19.73
N GLU A 12 -33.75 -31.06 -20.65
CA GLU A 12 -35.12 -30.93 -21.20
C GLU A 12 -35.65 -32.27 -21.75
N SER A 13 -34.87 -32.96 -22.58
CA SER A 13 -35.25 -34.27 -23.12
C SER A 13 -35.49 -35.34 -22.05
N HIS A 14 -34.73 -35.31 -20.95
CA HIS A 14 -34.90 -36.27 -19.86
C HIS A 14 -36.13 -35.96 -19.01
N ARG A 15 -36.44 -34.66 -18.80
CA ARG A 15 -37.68 -34.22 -18.15
C ARG A 15 -38.90 -34.66 -18.94
N ASP A 16 -38.86 -34.51 -20.26
CA ASP A 16 -39.92 -34.96 -21.15
C ASP A 16 -40.09 -36.48 -21.10
N ALA A 17 -38.99 -37.24 -21.06
CA ALA A 17 -39.04 -38.70 -20.91
C ALA A 17 -39.67 -39.13 -19.58
N LEU A 18 -39.30 -38.50 -18.46
CA LEU A 18 -39.90 -38.75 -17.13
C LEU A 18 -41.40 -38.44 -17.13
N ALA A 19 -41.81 -37.30 -17.69
CA ALA A 19 -43.22 -36.88 -17.75
C ALA A 19 -44.05 -37.81 -18.65
N SER A 20 -43.48 -38.20 -19.80
CA SER A 20 -44.07 -39.15 -20.73
C SER A 20 -44.26 -40.52 -20.07
N PHE A 21 -43.27 -40.99 -19.31
CA PHE A 21 -43.36 -42.23 -18.53
C PHE A 21 -44.52 -42.18 -17.53
N VAL A 22 -44.57 -41.17 -16.66
CA VAL A 22 -45.64 -41.06 -15.64
C VAL A 22 -47.03 -41.05 -16.29
N ARG A 23 -47.20 -40.31 -17.39
CA ARG A 23 -48.47 -40.26 -18.13
C ARG A 23 -48.87 -41.63 -18.70
N LYS A 24 -47.94 -42.33 -19.34
CA LYS A 24 -48.20 -43.66 -19.94
C LYS A 24 -48.38 -44.74 -18.87
N ALA A 25 -47.59 -44.69 -17.80
CA ALA A 25 -47.63 -45.61 -16.68
C ALA A 25 -48.99 -45.55 -15.94
N LYS A 26 -49.56 -44.36 -15.75
CA LYS A 26 -50.90 -44.19 -15.17
C LYS A 26 -52.03 -44.80 -16.01
N GLN A 27 -51.81 -45.03 -17.31
CA GLN A 27 -52.78 -45.62 -18.23
C GLN A 27 -52.61 -47.15 -18.36
N LEU A 28 -51.55 -47.71 -17.79
CA LEU A 28 -51.30 -49.15 -17.82
C LEU A 28 -52.04 -49.83 -16.67
N GLU A 29 -52.92 -50.76 -17.01
CA GLU A 29 -53.61 -51.62 -16.05
C GLU A 29 -53.16 -53.08 -16.24
N PHE A 30 -52.57 -53.65 -15.19
CA PHE A 30 -52.17 -55.05 -15.14
C PHE A 30 -53.18 -55.86 -14.32
N LYS A 31 -53.41 -57.11 -14.71
CA LYS A 31 -54.22 -58.05 -13.91
C LYS A 31 -53.45 -58.62 -12.71
N ASP A 32 -52.13 -58.60 -12.80
CA ASP A 32 -51.22 -59.04 -11.75
C ASP A 32 -51.04 -57.93 -10.70
N GLU A 33 -51.36 -58.26 -9.45
CA GLU A 33 -51.26 -57.37 -8.30
C GLU A 33 -49.81 -56.99 -7.99
N VAL A 34 -48.85 -57.90 -8.23
CA VAL A 34 -47.41 -57.65 -8.01
C VAL A 34 -46.90 -56.60 -9.00
N LEU A 35 -47.18 -56.78 -10.29
CA LEU A 35 -46.82 -55.80 -11.33
C LEU A 35 -47.52 -54.45 -11.12
N THR A 36 -48.78 -54.46 -10.67
CA THR A 36 -49.51 -53.22 -10.35
C THR A 36 -48.85 -52.46 -9.20
N THR A 37 -48.37 -53.18 -8.18
CA THR A 37 -47.65 -52.59 -7.04
C THR A 37 -46.29 -52.03 -7.47
N LYS A 38 -45.50 -52.79 -8.25
CA LYS A 38 -44.22 -52.32 -8.83
C LYS A 38 -44.40 -51.04 -9.64
N LEU A 39 -45.43 -51.00 -10.51
CA LEU A 39 -45.73 -49.83 -11.32
C LEU A 39 -46.06 -48.59 -10.48
N ARG A 40 -46.84 -48.76 -9.41
CA ARG A 40 -47.18 -47.69 -8.46
C ARG A 40 -45.93 -47.11 -7.82
N LEU A 41 -45.02 -47.96 -7.34
CA LEU A 41 -43.76 -47.56 -6.71
C LEU A 41 -42.83 -46.85 -7.70
N CYS A 42 -42.74 -47.34 -8.94
CA CYS A 42 -42.01 -46.64 -10.01
C CYS A 42 -42.53 -45.21 -10.22
N ILE A 43 -43.86 -45.03 -10.27
CA ILE A 43 -44.47 -43.71 -10.45
C ILE A 43 -44.11 -42.81 -9.26
N GLN A 44 -44.17 -43.31 -8.03
CA GLN A 44 -43.81 -42.54 -6.84
C GLN A 44 -42.35 -42.07 -6.88
N ILE A 45 -41.40 -42.96 -7.18
CA ILE A 45 -39.97 -42.60 -7.26
C ILE A 45 -39.74 -41.55 -8.37
N VAL A 46 -40.36 -41.73 -9.54
CA VAL A 46 -40.21 -40.76 -10.65
C VAL A 46 -40.79 -39.39 -10.30
N LEU A 47 -41.90 -39.34 -9.57
CA LEU A 47 -42.47 -38.06 -9.10
C LEU A 47 -41.52 -37.34 -8.15
N GLN A 48 -40.80 -38.06 -7.28
CA GLN A 48 -39.78 -37.45 -6.40
C GLN A 48 -38.60 -36.90 -7.22
N ILE A 49 -38.14 -37.64 -8.23
CA ILE A 49 -37.10 -37.16 -9.16
C ILE A 49 -37.56 -35.89 -9.89
N GLN A 50 -38.83 -35.82 -10.30
CA GLN A 50 -39.39 -34.63 -10.97
C GLN A 50 -39.53 -33.43 -10.03
N LYS A 51 -39.79 -33.66 -8.74
CA LYS A 51 -39.87 -32.60 -7.72
C LYS A 51 -38.52 -31.91 -7.52
N LYS A 52 -37.43 -32.69 -7.49
CA LYS A 52 -36.06 -32.22 -7.19
C LYS A 52 -35.01 -32.75 -8.18
N PRO A 53 -35.09 -32.41 -9.48
CA PRO A 53 -34.25 -33.02 -10.52
C PRO A 53 -32.76 -32.73 -10.34
N THR A 54 -32.40 -31.55 -9.80
CA THR A 54 -31.00 -31.17 -9.56
C THR A 54 -30.39 -31.98 -8.43
N GLU A 55 -31.07 -32.07 -7.28
CA GLU A 55 -30.59 -32.84 -6.11
C GLU A 55 -30.39 -34.32 -6.48
N TRP A 56 -31.38 -34.92 -7.16
CA TRP A 56 -31.28 -36.31 -7.64
C TRP A 56 -30.14 -36.49 -8.65
N SER A 57 -29.84 -35.48 -9.47
CA SER A 57 -28.73 -35.54 -10.41
C SER A 57 -27.37 -35.48 -9.72
N GLU A 58 -27.28 -34.74 -8.62
CA GLU A 58 -26.04 -34.56 -7.87
C GLU A 58 -25.75 -35.71 -6.92
N ALA A 59 -26.79 -36.25 -6.28
CA ALA A 59 -26.71 -37.38 -5.37
C ALA A 59 -26.48 -38.70 -6.12
N CYS A 60 -27.17 -38.92 -7.24
CA CYS A 60 -27.15 -40.21 -7.94
C CYS A 60 -26.04 -40.35 -9.02
N LYS A 61 -24.88 -39.72 -8.83
CA LYS A 61 -23.79 -39.70 -9.83
C LYS A 61 -23.31 -41.09 -10.25
N TYR A 62 -23.26 -42.05 -9.32
CA TYR A 62 -22.80 -43.41 -9.59
C TYR A 62 -23.78 -44.17 -10.49
N SER A 63 -25.09 -44.13 -10.21
CA SER A 63 -26.10 -44.77 -11.05
C SER A 63 -26.30 -44.03 -12.37
N ILE A 64 -26.18 -42.71 -12.41
CA ILE A 64 -26.20 -41.95 -13.67
C ILE A 64 -25.06 -42.39 -14.58
N SER A 65 -23.84 -42.51 -14.05
CA SER A 65 -22.66 -42.88 -14.83
C SER A 65 -22.75 -44.29 -15.43
N SER A 66 -23.47 -45.21 -14.77
CA SER A 66 -23.53 -46.63 -15.16
C SER A 66 -24.80 -46.99 -15.94
N ILE A 67 -25.97 -46.45 -15.58
CA ILE A 67 -27.28 -46.88 -16.13
C ILE A 67 -28.22 -45.72 -16.47
N GLY A 68 -27.83 -44.46 -16.24
CA GLY A 68 -28.71 -43.30 -16.44
C GLY A 68 -29.26 -43.16 -17.87
N ARG A 69 -28.42 -43.29 -18.90
CA ARG A 69 -28.89 -43.25 -20.30
C ARG A 69 -29.84 -44.41 -20.63
N GLY A 70 -29.56 -45.59 -20.08
CA GLY A 70 -30.41 -46.76 -20.25
C GLY A 70 -31.82 -46.53 -19.69
N LEU A 71 -31.92 -45.90 -18.53
CA LEU A 71 -33.20 -45.56 -17.90
C LEU A 71 -34.07 -44.67 -18.81
N ILE A 72 -33.50 -43.61 -19.39
CA ILE A 72 -34.23 -42.69 -20.27
C ILE A 72 -34.76 -43.43 -21.51
N ILE A 73 -33.94 -44.30 -22.11
CA ILE A 73 -34.35 -45.12 -23.26
C ILE A 73 -35.52 -46.04 -22.88
N GLN A 74 -35.50 -46.64 -21.68
CA GLN A 74 -36.59 -47.50 -21.21
C GLN A 74 -37.90 -46.72 -21.04
N PHE A 75 -37.85 -45.48 -20.56
CA PHE A 75 -39.02 -44.60 -20.45
C PHE A 75 -39.65 -44.26 -21.80
N GLU A 76 -38.82 -43.93 -22.79
CA GLU A 76 -39.28 -43.55 -24.13
C GLU A 76 -39.98 -44.71 -24.84
N GLN A 77 -39.45 -45.92 -24.69
CA GLN A 77 -39.92 -47.12 -25.38
C GLN A 77 -41.21 -47.73 -24.81
N ILE A 78 -41.74 -47.23 -23.69
CA ILE A 78 -43.01 -47.74 -23.14
C ILE A 78 -44.16 -47.43 -24.10
N LYS A 79 -44.95 -48.48 -24.40
CA LYS A 79 -46.18 -48.43 -25.18
C LYS A 79 -47.34 -48.98 -24.35
N VAL A 80 -48.38 -48.19 -24.19
CA VAL A 80 -49.58 -48.54 -23.38
C VAL A 80 -50.26 -49.81 -23.91
N GLU A 81 -50.20 -50.01 -25.23
CA GLU A 81 -50.80 -51.14 -25.93
C GLU A 81 -50.12 -52.48 -25.63
N GLN A 82 -48.84 -52.49 -25.25
CA GLN A 82 -48.03 -53.72 -25.22
C GLN A 82 -47.87 -54.37 -23.84
N LYS A 83 -48.47 -53.80 -22.77
CA LYS A 83 -48.49 -54.34 -21.38
C LYS A 83 -47.27 -55.21 -21.01
N ASP A 84 -46.08 -54.66 -21.22
CA ASP A 84 -44.78 -55.35 -21.08
C ASP A 84 -44.34 -55.37 -19.60
N GLY A 85 -44.69 -56.45 -18.89
CA GLY A 85 -44.42 -56.60 -17.44
C GLY A 85 -42.93 -56.72 -17.10
N ASP A 86 -42.14 -57.35 -17.97
CA ASP A 86 -40.70 -57.52 -17.77
C ASP A 86 -39.99 -56.17 -17.80
N ARG A 87 -40.39 -55.29 -18.72
CA ARG A 87 -39.85 -53.93 -18.80
C ARG A 87 -40.19 -53.10 -17.57
N ILE A 88 -41.41 -53.20 -17.05
CA ILE A 88 -41.78 -52.51 -15.81
C ILE A 88 -40.93 -53.02 -14.64
N THR A 89 -40.70 -54.33 -14.57
CA THR A 89 -39.85 -54.95 -13.56
C THR A 89 -38.39 -54.47 -13.67
N HIS A 90 -37.87 -54.32 -14.89
CA HIS A 90 -36.53 -53.78 -15.10
C HIS A 90 -36.42 -52.30 -14.68
N ILE A 91 -37.40 -51.47 -15.06
CA ILE A 91 -37.46 -50.06 -14.65
C ILE A 91 -37.56 -49.94 -13.13
N TYR A 92 -38.34 -50.81 -12.50
CA TYR A 92 -38.50 -50.88 -11.05
C TYR A 92 -37.17 -51.10 -10.34
N LEU A 93 -36.36 -52.07 -10.79
CA LEU A 93 -35.03 -52.32 -10.23
C LEU A 93 -34.07 -51.14 -10.42
N ILE A 94 -34.11 -50.51 -11.59
CA ILE A 94 -33.28 -49.32 -11.84
C ILE A 94 -33.68 -48.20 -10.88
N LEU A 95 -34.97 -47.89 -10.79
CA LEU A 95 -35.49 -46.82 -9.92
C LEU A 95 -35.19 -47.09 -8.45
N TYR A 96 -35.30 -48.34 -8.00
CA TYR A 96 -34.93 -48.71 -6.64
C TYR A 96 -33.45 -48.44 -6.35
N ARG A 97 -32.58 -48.74 -7.31
CA ARG A 97 -31.16 -48.40 -7.20
C ARG A 97 -30.91 -46.88 -7.10
N PHE A 98 -31.62 -46.08 -7.89
CA PHE A 98 -31.55 -44.61 -7.78
C PHE A 98 -32.03 -44.13 -6.39
N LEU A 99 -33.13 -44.70 -5.88
CA LEU A 99 -33.65 -44.40 -4.56
C LEU A 99 -32.63 -44.69 -3.45
N CYS A 100 -32.02 -45.89 -3.47
CA CYS A 100 -31.00 -46.24 -2.48
C CYS A 100 -29.76 -45.34 -2.55
N GLU A 101 -29.34 -44.93 -3.74
CA GLU A 101 -28.21 -44.01 -3.89
C GLU A 101 -28.53 -42.62 -3.36
N PHE A 102 -29.74 -42.12 -3.64
CA PHE A 102 -30.20 -40.83 -3.14
C PHE A 102 -30.21 -40.81 -1.61
N ILE A 103 -30.84 -41.80 -0.98
CA ILE A 103 -30.88 -41.94 0.48
C ILE A 103 -29.47 -42.05 1.10
N LEU A 104 -28.50 -42.63 0.38
CA LEU A 104 -27.13 -42.79 0.89
C LEU A 104 -26.31 -41.49 0.89
N PHE A 105 -26.53 -40.61 -0.09
CA PHE A 105 -25.70 -39.43 -0.33
C PHE A 105 -26.42 -38.09 -0.09
N THR A 106 -27.68 -38.13 0.32
CA THR A 106 -28.49 -36.96 0.66
C THR A 106 -28.94 -37.04 2.10
N ASP A 107 -29.04 -35.87 2.74
CA ASP A 107 -29.67 -35.68 4.05
C ASP A 107 -31.02 -34.98 3.80
N PRO A 108 -32.08 -35.74 3.48
CA PRO A 108 -33.39 -35.18 3.20
C PRO A 108 -34.04 -34.59 4.47
N ASP A 109 -34.94 -33.62 4.31
CA ASP A 109 -35.75 -33.12 5.43
C ASP A 109 -36.64 -34.24 6.02
N GLU A 110 -37.01 -34.16 7.30
CA GLU A 110 -37.73 -35.23 8.04
C GLU A 110 -38.93 -35.82 7.26
N ASP A 111 -39.75 -34.97 6.64
CA ASP A 111 -40.94 -35.40 5.86
C ASP A 111 -40.55 -36.17 4.59
N GLU A 112 -39.48 -35.75 3.90
CA GLU A 112 -39.01 -36.39 2.67
C GLU A 112 -38.26 -37.69 2.98
N GLU A 113 -37.51 -37.72 4.08
CA GLU A 113 -36.89 -38.95 4.58
C GLU A 113 -37.94 -40.01 4.87
N PHE A 114 -39.03 -39.65 5.55
CA PHE A 114 -40.13 -40.55 5.87
C PHE A 114 -40.79 -41.13 4.60
N GLU A 115 -41.08 -40.30 3.59
CA GLU A 115 -41.65 -40.76 2.32
C GLU A 115 -40.71 -41.73 1.57
N LEU A 116 -39.42 -41.38 1.46
CA LEU A 116 -38.45 -42.17 0.70
C LEU A 116 -38.07 -43.48 1.40
N LEU A 117 -37.92 -43.45 2.73
CA LEU A 117 -37.72 -44.65 3.54
C LEU A 117 -38.95 -45.55 3.51
N GLY A 118 -40.16 -44.99 3.56
CA GLY A 118 -41.41 -45.74 3.42
C GLY A 118 -41.49 -46.49 2.10
N ILE A 119 -41.14 -45.84 0.98
CA ILE A 119 -41.06 -46.50 -0.34
C ILE A 119 -40.02 -47.63 -0.31
N ARG A 120 -38.84 -47.38 0.27
CA ARG A 120 -37.75 -48.37 0.34
C ARG A 120 -38.13 -49.60 1.17
N GLU A 121 -38.77 -49.39 2.32
CA GLU A 121 -39.20 -50.46 3.23
C GLU A 121 -40.31 -51.30 2.59
N GLN A 122 -41.30 -50.65 1.95
CA GLN A 122 -42.34 -51.36 1.20
C GLN A 122 -41.75 -52.26 0.10
N ILE A 123 -40.76 -51.76 -0.66
CA ILE A 123 -40.07 -52.55 -1.70
C ILE A 123 -39.36 -53.77 -1.09
N LEU A 124 -38.74 -53.61 0.08
CA LEU A 124 -38.00 -54.67 0.76
C LEU A 124 -38.93 -55.74 1.33
N ASP A 125 -40.06 -55.34 1.90
CA ASP A 125 -41.04 -56.26 2.48
C ASP A 125 -41.80 -57.01 1.38
N ASP A 126 -42.20 -56.32 0.30
CA ASP A 126 -42.78 -56.96 -0.89
C ASP A 126 -41.84 -58.03 -1.46
N ALA A 127 -40.53 -57.77 -1.51
CA ALA A 127 -39.53 -58.72 -1.98
C ALA A 127 -39.37 -59.95 -1.05
N LYS A 128 -39.60 -59.80 0.25
CA LYS A 128 -39.50 -60.91 1.22
C LYS A 128 -40.77 -61.76 1.22
N GLU A 129 -41.94 -61.12 1.24
CA GLU A 129 -43.21 -61.79 1.45
C GLU A 129 -43.75 -62.46 0.18
N LYS A 130 -43.57 -61.85 -0.99
CA LYS A 130 -44.22 -62.30 -2.23
C LYS A 130 -43.40 -63.31 -3.03
N GLN A 131 -42.22 -63.71 -2.53
CA GLN A 131 -41.28 -64.63 -3.18
C GLN A 131 -41.09 -64.30 -4.68
N ASP A 132 -40.90 -63.00 -4.95
CA ASP A 132 -40.82 -62.41 -6.27
C ASP A 132 -39.53 -62.82 -6.99
N ASP A 133 -39.57 -62.91 -8.31
CA ASP A 133 -38.46 -63.36 -9.14
C ASP A 133 -37.25 -62.42 -9.05
N VAL A 134 -37.47 -61.19 -8.56
CA VAL A 134 -36.45 -60.14 -8.40
C VAL A 134 -35.96 -59.92 -6.97
N SER A 135 -36.33 -60.79 -6.03
CA SER A 135 -35.96 -60.62 -4.61
C SER A 135 -34.44 -60.63 -4.40
N PHE A 136 -33.70 -61.39 -5.21
CA PHE A 136 -32.24 -61.44 -5.14
C PHE A 136 -31.62 -60.09 -5.53
N GLU A 137 -32.09 -59.48 -6.61
CA GLU A 137 -31.65 -58.18 -7.12
C GLU A 137 -31.94 -57.08 -6.11
N ILE A 138 -33.11 -57.09 -5.48
CA ILE A 138 -33.49 -56.11 -4.45
C ILE A 138 -32.56 -56.24 -3.24
N GLN A 139 -32.28 -57.46 -2.77
CA GLN A 139 -31.31 -57.67 -1.68
C GLN A 139 -29.90 -57.20 -2.08
N HIS A 140 -29.48 -57.48 -3.32
CA HIS A 140 -28.19 -57.01 -3.82
C HIS A 140 -28.08 -55.48 -3.83
N ILE A 141 -29.10 -54.79 -4.33
CA ILE A 141 -29.18 -53.33 -4.36
C ILE A 141 -29.19 -52.77 -2.94
N THR A 142 -29.88 -53.42 -2.01
CA THR A 142 -29.99 -52.95 -0.62
C THR A 142 -28.68 -53.07 0.14
N TYR A 143 -27.96 -54.18 0.01
CA TYR A 143 -26.85 -54.51 0.91
C TYR A 143 -25.47 -54.39 0.26
N LEU A 144 -25.30 -54.79 -1.00
CA LEU A 144 -23.98 -54.80 -1.63
C LEU A 144 -23.66 -53.52 -2.38
N LEU A 145 -24.69 -52.89 -2.96
CA LEU A 145 -24.49 -51.69 -3.78
C LEU A 145 -23.99 -50.48 -2.98
N PRO A 146 -24.48 -50.18 -1.75
CA PRO A 146 -23.95 -49.08 -0.96
C PRO A 146 -22.45 -49.22 -0.67
N ALA A 147 -22.00 -50.44 -0.35
CA ALA A 147 -20.59 -50.72 -0.12
C ALA A 147 -19.73 -50.43 -1.36
N LYS A 148 -20.22 -50.79 -2.57
CA LYS A 148 -19.54 -50.46 -3.84
C LYS A 148 -19.52 -48.96 -4.12
N MET A 149 -20.63 -48.27 -3.85
CA MET A 149 -20.73 -46.81 -4.00
C MET A 149 -19.74 -46.09 -3.10
N ILE A 150 -19.69 -46.45 -1.81
CA ILE A 150 -18.72 -45.91 -0.84
C ILE A 150 -17.29 -46.23 -1.29
N GLN A 151 -17.01 -47.47 -1.70
CA GLN A 151 -15.67 -47.83 -2.18
C GLN A 151 -15.23 -46.96 -3.38
N ASN A 152 -16.12 -46.72 -4.34
CA ASN A 152 -15.83 -45.85 -5.47
C ASN A 152 -15.61 -44.40 -5.05
N TYR A 153 -16.43 -43.87 -4.13
CA TYR A 153 -16.29 -42.52 -3.59
C TYR A 153 -14.95 -42.33 -2.87
N LEU A 154 -14.55 -43.29 -2.03
CA LEU A 154 -13.27 -43.25 -1.31
C LEU A 154 -12.08 -43.29 -2.27
N ARG A 155 -12.15 -44.08 -3.35
CA ARG A 155 -11.08 -44.17 -4.38
C ARG A 155 -10.94 -42.88 -5.19
N GLN A 156 -12.01 -42.12 -5.40
CA GLN A 156 -12.01 -40.91 -6.22
C GLN A 156 -11.39 -39.68 -5.52
N GLY A 157 -10.98 -39.79 -4.25
CA GLY A 157 -10.16 -38.76 -3.59
C GLY A 157 -10.65 -38.29 -2.22
N GLY A 158 -11.76 -38.82 -1.72
CA GLY A 158 -12.30 -38.42 -0.42
C GLY A 158 -11.33 -38.66 0.74
N VAL A 159 -10.61 -39.78 0.76
CA VAL A 159 -9.65 -40.08 1.85
C VAL A 159 -8.31 -39.40 1.63
N LYS A 160 -7.84 -39.35 0.38
CA LYS A 160 -6.53 -38.74 0.05
C LYS A 160 -6.52 -37.24 0.34
N SER A 161 -7.61 -36.53 0.07
CA SER A 161 -7.74 -35.11 0.39
C SER A 161 -7.75 -34.83 1.89
N VAL A 162 -8.35 -35.72 2.71
CA VAL A 162 -8.37 -35.60 4.17
C VAL A 162 -7.00 -35.90 4.76
N ILE A 163 -6.28 -36.91 4.26
CA ILE A 163 -4.91 -37.22 4.71
C ILE A 163 -3.94 -36.09 4.36
N GLU A 164 -4.06 -35.51 3.16
CA GLU A 164 -3.21 -34.38 2.73
C GLU A 164 -3.61 -33.03 3.35
N PHE A 165 -4.77 -32.94 4.01
CA PHE A 165 -5.24 -31.69 4.61
C PHE A 165 -4.32 -31.25 5.75
N ASP A 166 -3.95 -32.18 6.62
CA ASP A 166 -3.07 -31.92 7.78
C ASP A 166 -1.70 -31.38 7.32
N GLU A 167 -1.09 -32.04 6.32
CA GLU A 167 0.20 -31.60 5.75
C GLU A 167 0.11 -30.19 5.12
N ARG A 168 -1.00 -29.86 4.45
CA ARG A 168 -1.20 -28.55 3.84
C ARG A 168 -1.41 -27.46 4.91
N VAL A 169 -2.09 -27.77 6.01
CA VAL A 169 -2.28 -26.84 7.12
C VAL A 169 -0.95 -26.56 7.79
N SER A 170 -0.15 -27.59 8.12
CA SER A 170 1.18 -27.39 8.71
C SER A 170 2.10 -26.56 7.80
N ARG A 171 2.13 -26.86 6.49
CA ARG A 171 2.91 -26.07 5.53
C ARG A 171 2.45 -24.60 5.45
N ALA A 172 1.14 -24.35 5.55
CA ALA A 172 0.60 -22.99 5.54
C ALA A 172 0.97 -22.21 6.81
N GLU A 173 0.99 -22.88 7.98
CA GLU A 173 1.45 -22.27 9.23
C GLU A 173 2.94 -21.92 9.20
N GLU A 174 3.78 -22.83 8.69
CA GLU A 174 5.21 -22.59 8.51
C GLU A 174 5.47 -21.39 7.57
N LEU A 175 4.80 -21.37 6.41
CA LEU A 175 4.93 -20.28 5.44
C LEU A 175 4.50 -18.93 6.03
N LYS A 176 3.46 -18.93 6.88
CA LYS A 176 2.98 -17.72 7.55
C LYS A 176 4.01 -17.19 8.55
N ILE A 177 4.68 -18.08 9.30
CA ILE A 177 5.75 -17.70 10.23
C ILE A 177 6.94 -17.13 9.45
N GLU A 178 7.33 -17.79 8.36
CA GLU A 178 8.42 -17.32 7.50
C GLU A 178 8.12 -15.94 6.90
N TRP A 179 6.92 -15.74 6.35
CA TRP A 179 6.49 -14.45 5.83
C TRP A 179 6.45 -13.35 6.88
N ALA A 180 5.99 -13.65 8.10
CA ALA A 180 5.99 -12.66 9.18
C ALA A 180 7.42 -12.23 9.56
N ARG A 181 8.36 -13.19 9.57
CA ARG A 181 9.79 -12.92 9.82
C ARG A 181 10.40 -12.06 8.71
N ASP A 182 10.21 -12.46 7.45
CA ASP A 182 10.72 -11.73 6.29
C ASP A 182 10.14 -10.32 6.20
N TYR A 183 8.87 -10.14 6.57
CA TYR A 183 8.21 -8.84 6.59
C TYR A 183 8.86 -7.89 7.61
N GLU A 184 9.08 -8.35 8.85
CA GLU A 184 9.71 -7.52 9.87
C GLU A 184 11.19 -7.24 9.56
N GLU A 185 11.92 -8.18 8.96
CA GLU A 185 13.30 -7.97 8.51
C GLU A 185 13.38 -6.86 7.45
N ARG A 186 12.55 -6.96 6.40
CA ARG A 186 12.47 -5.93 5.34
C ARG A 186 12.00 -4.58 5.85
N LYS A 187 11.03 -4.57 6.77
CA LYS A 187 10.55 -3.33 7.38
C LYS A 187 11.64 -2.64 8.18
N THR A 188 12.39 -3.40 8.96
CA THR A 188 13.56 -2.89 9.70
C THR A 188 14.62 -2.32 8.74
N GLU A 189 14.88 -3.01 7.63
CA GLU A 189 15.79 -2.53 6.58
C GLU A 189 15.31 -1.20 5.96
N ILE A 190 14.01 -1.09 5.64
CA ILE A 190 13.40 0.13 5.11
C ILE A 190 13.50 1.29 6.11
N ASP A 191 13.22 1.04 7.38
CA ASP A 191 13.30 2.08 8.42
C ASP A 191 14.74 2.59 8.60
N ASN A 192 15.72 1.68 8.61
CA ASN A 192 17.15 2.04 8.64
C ASN A 192 17.57 2.85 7.40
N LEU A 193 17.07 2.46 6.21
CA LEU A 193 17.37 3.16 4.96
C LEU A 193 16.77 4.56 4.96
N LYS A 194 15.56 4.72 5.50
CA LYS A 194 14.88 6.01 5.63
C LYS A 194 15.64 6.93 6.56
N GLU A 195 16.08 6.44 7.71
CA GLU A 195 16.91 7.20 8.66
C GLU A 195 18.22 7.66 7.99
N SER A 196 18.90 6.75 7.28
CA SER A 196 20.13 7.07 6.54
C SER A 196 19.91 8.13 5.45
N ILE A 197 18.78 8.09 4.74
CA ILE A 197 18.43 9.07 3.71
C ILE A 197 18.14 10.44 4.34
N ASP A 198 17.43 10.46 5.47
CA ASP A 198 17.11 11.70 6.17
C ASP A 198 18.39 12.37 6.72
N GLU A 199 19.33 11.60 7.27
CA GLU A 199 20.66 12.09 7.66
C GLU A 199 21.44 12.65 6.47
N LEU A 200 21.54 11.89 5.36
CA LEU A 200 22.25 12.34 4.16
C LEU A 200 21.64 13.61 3.56
N LYS A 201 20.31 13.72 3.53
CA LYS A 201 19.59 14.90 3.02
C LYS A 201 19.82 16.12 3.91
N PHE A 202 19.89 15.91 5.22
CA PHE A 202 20.17 16.96 6.18
C PHE A 202 21.61 17.46 6.04
N ASP A 203 22.58 16.55 6.07
CA ASP A 203 24.00 16.89 5.94
C ASP A 203 24.31 17.53 4.58
N PHE A 204 23.83 16.96 3.47
CA PHE A 204 24.17 17.48 2.15
C PHE A 204 23.64 18.90 1.91
N ASN A 205 22.40 19.19 2.32
CA ASN A 205 21.79 20.50 2.10
C ASN A 205 22.46 21.58 2.96
N PHE A 206 22.68 21.35 4.26
CA PHE A 206 23.23 22.36 5.15
C PHE A 206 24.76 22.51 5.03
N VAL A 207 25.50 21.42 4.81
CA VAL A 207 26.95 21.48 4.52
C VAL A 207 27.21 22.13 3.17
N GLY A 208 26.42 21.80 2.15
CA GLY A 208 26.49 22.40 0.82
C GLY A 208 26.24 23.91 0.85
N LEU A 209 25.16 24.35 1.51
CA LEU A 209 24.84 25.77 1.67
C LEU A 209 25.91 26.52 2.47
N THR A 210 26.39 25.95 3.58
CA THR A 210 27.45 26.55 4.40
C THR A 210 28.74 26.71 3.60
N LYS A 211 29.11 25.70 2.79
CA LYS A 211 30.27 25.77 1.90
C LYS A 211 30.09 26.85 0.83
N GLY A 212 28.91 26.94 0.21
CA GLY A 212 28.59 27.97 -0.78
C GLY A 212 28.69 29.40 -0.22
N PHE A 213 28.12 29.64 0.97
CA PHE A 213 28.27 30.93 1.65
C PHE A 213 29.72 31.23 2.03
N ARG A 214 30.52 30.22 2.41
CA ARG A 214 31.96 30.40 2.72
C ARG A 214 32.75 30.82 1.49
N GLU A 215 32.50 30.20 0.34
CA GLU A 215 33.13 30.58 -0.92
C GLU A 215 32.72 32.00 -1.35
N LEU A 216 31.44 32.35 -1.21
CA LEU A 216 30.95 33.71 -1.48
C LEU A 216 31.59 34.75 -0.55
N GLY A 217 31.71 34.44 0.74
CA GLY A 217 32.38 35.28 1.73
C GLY A 217 33.86 35.48 1.40
N ASN A 218 34.56 34.42 0.98
CA ASN A 218 35.97 34.51 0.55
C ASN A 218 36.13 35.43 -0.67
N LYS A 219 35.27 35.28 -1.69
CA LYS A 219 35.28 36.17 -2.87
C LYS A 219 35.06 37.63 -2.48
N LYS A 220 34.08 37.90 -1.62
CA LYS A 220 33.80 39.26 -1.11
C LYS A 220 34.91 39.83 -0.23
N ASN A 221 35.62 38.99 0.52
CA ASN A 221 36.76 39.42 1.32
C ASN A 221 37.98 39.80 0.45
N VAL A 222 38.18 39.11 -0.68
CA VAL A 222 39.18 39.51 -1.69
C VAL A 222 38.81 40.87 -2.30
N GLU A 223 37.55 41.06 -2.68
CA GLU A 223 37.03 42.35 -3.16
C GLU A 223 37.23 43.47 -2.12
N ARG A 224 36.93 43.21 -0.84
CA ARG A 224 37.17 44.15 0.28
C ARG A 224 38.64 44.55 0.39
N LYS A 225 39.56 43.60 0.30
CA LYS A 225 41.01 43.86 0.36
C LYS A 225 41.47 44.70 -0.83
N ALA A 226 40.96 44.45 -2.04
CA ALA A 226 41.24 45.25 -3.22
C ALA A 226 40.73 46.69 -3.05
N LEU A 227 39.50 46.88 -2.58
CA LEU A 227 38.93 48.20 -2.29
C LEU A 227 39.72 48.95 -1.21
N LEU A 228 40.15 48.26 -0.15
CA LEU A 228 41.00 48.86 0.88
C LEU A 228 42.36 49.30 0.31
N GLY A 229 42.95 48.50 -0.58
CA GLY A 229 44.16 48.86 -1.32
C GLY A 229 43.97 50.13 -2.16
N ASN A 230 42.87 50.20 -2.93
CA ASN A 230 42.51 51.38 -3.72
C ASN A 230 42.28 52.61 -2.83
N LEU A 231 41.62 52.46 -1.68
CA LEU A 231 41.39 53.54 -0.73
C LEU A 231 42.70 54.11 -0.17
N LYS A 232 43.65 53.23 0.20
CA LYS A 232 44.99 53.63 0.65
C LYS A 232 45.78 54.34 -0.46
N MET A 233 45.72 53.82 -1.69
CA MET A 233 46.37 54.45 -2.84
C MET A 233 45.80 55.85 -3.11
N MET A 234 44.47 55.99 -3.20
CA MET A 234 43.82 57.28 -3.43
C MET A 234 44.08 58.27 -2.29
N GLY A 235 44.01 57.81 -1.03
CA GLY A 235 44.33 58.65 0.13
C GLY A 235 45.77 59.15 0.12
N ALA A 236 46.73 58.28 -0.25
CA ALA A 236 48.11 58.68 -0.43
C ALA A 236 48.28 59.68 -1.59
N CYS A 237 47.60 59.47 -2.73
CA CYS A 237 47.62 60.40 -3.86
C CYS A 237 47.08 61.78 -3.46
N ILE A 238 45.95 61.85 -2.75
CA ILE A 238 45.36 63.12 -2.30
C ILE A 238 46.34 63.87 -1.38
N LEU A 239 46.97 63.17 -0.42
CA LEU A 239 47.89 63.80 0.54
C LEU A 239 49.22 64.22 -0.10
N LEU A 240 49.79 63.37 -0.97
CA LEU A 240 51.11 63.60 -1.56
C LEU A 240 51.08 64.55 -2.75
N MET A 241 49.96 64.68 -3.46
CA MET A 241 49.92 65.44 -4.72
C MET A 241 50.22 66.94 -4.54
N PRO A 242 49.70 67.64 -3.52
CA PRO A 242 50.13 69.01 -3.23
C PRO A 242 51.63 69.10 -2.89
N VAL A 243 52.14 68.16 -2.09
CA VAL A 243 53.56 68.11 -1.68
C VAL A 243 54.48 67.91 -2.89
N VAL A 244 54.13 66.99 -3.78
CA VAL A 244 54.85 66.73 -5.04
C VAL A 244 54.82 67.95 -5.95
N TYR A 245 53.67 68.61 -6.08
CA TYR A 245 53.57 69.86 -6.85
C TYR A 245 54.50 70.95 -6.32
N TYR A 246 54.48 71.22 -5.01
CA TYR A 246 55.35 72.23 -4.38
C TYR A 246 56.84 71.90 -4.51
N SER A 247 57.22 70.64 -4.33
CA SER A 247 58.62 70.20 -4.45
C SER A 247 59.16 70.30 -5.88
N VAL A 248 58.36 69.94 -6.89
CA VAL A 248 58.73 70.10 -8.30
C VAL A 248 58.84 71.59 -8.67
N TYR A 249 57.91 72.42 -8.20
CA TYR A 249 57.95 73.87 -8.41
C TYR A 249 59.24 74.49 -7.85
N TRP A 250 59.60 74.14 -6.61
CA TRP A 250 60.83 74.61 -5.96
C TRP A 250 62.08 74.19 -6.72
N LEU A 251 62.14 72.93 -7.18
CA LEU A 251 63.31 72.42 -7.93
C LEU A 251 63.46 73.06 -9.33
N ALA A 252 62.34 73.39 -9.98
CA ALA A 252 62.35 73.98 -11.31
C ALA A 252 62.68 75.48 -11.32
N THR A 253 62.28 76.22 -10.28
CA THR A 253 62.43 77.69 -10.22
C THR A 253 63.55 78.15 -9.30
N GLY A 254 63.97 77.31 -8.34
CA GLY A 254 64.97 77.66 -7.32
C GLY A 254 64.47 78.64 -6.25
N GLU A 255 63.22 79.09 -6.36
CA GLU A 255 62.60 80.05 -5.43
C GLU A 255 61.62 79.34 -4.49
N SER A 256 61.56 79.79 -3.23
CA SER A 256 60.50 79.37 -2.33
C SER A 256 59.17 79.94 -2.83
N PHE A 257 58.13 79.09 -2.90
CA PHE A 257 56.80 79.50 -3.35
C PHE A 257 56.29 80.69 -2.53
N ALA A 258 56.32 81.89 -3.12
CA ALA A 258 55.69 83.07 -2.57
C ALA A 258 54.24 83.11 -3.06
N PHE A 259 53.29 83.26 -2.14
CA PHE A 259 51.87 83.38 -2.49
C PHE A 259 51.62 84.75 -3.15
N ALA A 260 51.83 84.83 -4.46
CA ALA A 260 51.47 85.97 -5.29
C ALA A 260 50.12 85.71 -5.97
N TRP A 261 49.36 86.77 -6.25
CA TRP A 261 48.06 86.67 -6.92
C TRP A 261 48.16 86.03 -8.32
N ASP A 262 49.30 86.16 -9.00
CA ASP A 262 49.55 85.52 -10.30
C ASP A 262 49.71 83.98 -10.20
N SER A 263 50.17 83.47 -9.05
CA SER A 263 50.31 82.04 -8.77
C SER A 263 48.98 81.36 -8.39
N ALA A 264 47.95 82.14 -8.04
CA ALA A 264 46.64 81.61 -7.64
C ALA A 264 45.89 80.92 -8.80
N LEU A 265 46.08 81.37 -10.04
CA LEU A 265 45.48 80.74 -11.22
C LEU A 265 45.98 79.30 -11.45
N HIS A 266 47.20 78.98 -11.00
CA HIS A 266 47.79 77.64 -11.11
C HIS A 266 47.27 76.66 -10.02
N LEU A 267 46.71 77.18 -8.93
CA LEU A 267 46.08 76.38 -7.87
C LEU A 267 44.66 75.91 -8.24
N ILE A 268 43.99 76.58 -9.18
CA ILE A 268 42.61 76.24 -9.58
C ILE A 268 42.54 74.82 -10.20
N PRO A 269 43.40 74.45 -11.17
CA PRO A 269 43.43 73.07 -11.68
C PRO A 269 43.81 72.04 -10.62
N LEU A 270 44.74 72.39 -9.71
CA LEU A 270 45.17 71.53 -8.60
C LEU A 270 43.98 71.19 -7.67
N LEU A 271 43.27 72.22 -7.22
CA LEU A 271 42.10 72.09 -6.36
C LEU A 271 40.95 71.34 -7.06
N SER A 272 40.73 71.61 -8.36
CA SER A 272 39.71 70.91 -9.15
C SER A 272 40.00 69.41 -9.24
N PHE A 273 41.26 69.04 -9.46
CA PHE A 273 41.70 67.65 -9.47
C PHE A 273 41.57 67.00 -8.09
N GLU A 274 41.90 67.72 -7.02
CA GLU A 274 41.77 67.23 -5.65
C GLU A 274 40.31 66.95 -5.26
N VAL A 275 39.38 67.85 -5.62
CA VAL A 275 37.93 67.64 -5.43
C VAL A 275 37.43 66.41 -6.21
N LEU A 276 37.91 66.22 -7.44
CA LEU A 276 37.57 65.03 -8.24
C LEU A 276 38.09 63.74 -7.59
N MET A 277 39.32 63.74 -7.08
CA MET A 277 39.89 62.59 -6.37
C MET A 277 39.14 62.30 -5.06
N LEU A 278 38.73 63.33 -4.32
CA LEU A 278 37.87 63.18 -3.14
C LEU A 278 36.50 62.55 -3.49
N TYR A 279 35.93 62.89 -4.64
CA TYR A 279 34.69 62.28 -5.11
C TYR A 279 34.87 60.78 -5.39
N PHE A 280 35.91 60.39 -6.12
CA PHE A 280 36.21 58.97 -6.37
C PHE A 280 36.58 58.22 -5.08
N PHE A 281 37.32 58.85 -4.16
CA PHE A 281 37.61 58.31 -2.85
C PHE A 281 36.32 58.00 -2.08
N ARG A 282 35.34 58.90 -2.10
CA ARG A 282 34.03 58.69 -1.48
C ARG A 282 33.28 57.51 -2.10
N ILE A 283 33.32 57.35 -3.43
CA ILE A 283 32.70 56.21 -4.12
C ILE A 283 33.35 54.90 -3.67
N VAL A 284 34.68 54.84 -3.66
CA VAL A 284 35.42 53.64 -3.23
C VAL A 284 35.15 53.32 -1.76
N LEU A 285 35.08 54.34 -0.90
CA LEU A 285 34.72 54.19 0.52
C LEU A 285 33.30 53.65 0.70
N HIS A 286 32.34 54.14 -0.09
CA HIS A 286 30.96 53.64 -0.05
C HIS A 286 30.89 52.17 -0.49
N ASN A 287 31.58 51.80 -1.56
CA ASN A 287 31.66 50.41 -2.01
C ASN A 287 32.35 49.50 -0.98
N TYR A 288 33.40 49.99 -0.31
CA TYR A 288 34.06 49.26 0.78
C TYR A 288 33.10 48.98 1.95
N ASN A 289 32.35 50.00 2.39
CA ASN A 289 31.35 49.85 3.45
C ASN A 289 30.23 48.87 3.03
N SER A 290 29.76 48.95 1.78
CA SER A 290 28.75 48.03 1.23
C SER A 290 29.23 46.57 1.22
N VAL A 291 30.46 46.31 0.75
CA VAL A 291 31.05 44.96 0.77
C VAL A 291 31.25 44.46 2.21
N ASN A 292 31.61 45.34 3.15
CA ASN A 292 31.74 44.97 4.55
C ASN A 292 30.39 44.56 5.17
N THR A 293 29.31 45.28 4.86
CA THR A 293 27.94 44.91 5.28
C THR A 293 27.52 43.57 4.67
N GLN A 294 27.81 43.33 3.39
CA GLN A 294 27.53 42.05 2.73
C GLN A 294 28.28 40.89 3.40
N LEU A 295 29.54 41.09 3.83
CA LEU A 295 30.31 40.08 4.54
C LEU A 295 29.70 39.71 5.89
N VAL A 296 29.29 40.70 6.70
CA VAL A 296 28.61 40.47 7.98
C VAL A 296 27.31 39.69 7.78
N GLN A 297 26.54 40.02 6.74
CA GLN A 297 25.32 39.29 6.41
C GLN A 297 25.59 37.84 5.98
N ILE A 298 26.63 37.60 5.17
CA ILE A 298 27.04 36.25 4.78
C ILE A 298 27.49 35.44 6.01
N GLU A 299 28.25 36.04 6.92
CA GLU A 299 28.71 35.39 8.15
C GLU A 299 27.55 35.04 9.08
N LEU A 300 26.57 35.92 9.21
CA LEU A 300 25.33 35.64 9.93
C LEU A 300 24.60 34.44 9.32
N ARG A 301 24.43 34.40 7.99
CA ARG A 301 23.77 33.27 7.30
C ARG A 301 24.54 31.95 7.49
N GLN A 302 25.87 31.96 7.43
CA GLN A 302 26.68 30.77 7.71
C GLN A 302 26.53 30.29 9.15
N THR A 303 26.48 31.22 10.11
CA THR A 303 26.32 30.92 11.53
C THR A 303 24.94 30.34 11.78
N LEU A 304 23.90 30.92 11.16
CA LEU A 304 22.54 30.40 11.20
C LEU A 304 22.42 29.02 10.56
N CYS A 305 23.03 28.74 9.41
CA CYS A 305 23.00 27.40 8.81
C CYS A 305 23.69 26.35 9.70
N ARG A 306 24.86 26.68 10.28
CA ARG A 306 25.56 25.79 11.23
C ARG A 306 24.79 25.61 12.54
N PHE A 307 24.12 26.67 12.99
CA PHE A 307 23.27 26.64 14.16
C PHE A 307 22.02 25.81 13.90
N ILE A 308 21.31 26.01 12.79
CA ILE A 308 20.12 25.26 12.38
C ILE A 308 20.43 23.77 12.27
N GLN A 309 21.60 23.39 11.75
CA GLN A 309 22.02 21.99 11.70
C GLN A 309 22.06 21.37 13.11
N LYS A 310 22.72 22.03 14.07
CA LYS A 310 22.74 21.56 15.47
C LYS A 310 21.40 21.75 16.19
N TYR A 311 20.62 22.73 15.77
CA TYR A 311 19.35 23.13 16.37
C TYR A 311 18.19 22.23 15.95
N ALA A 312 18.15 21.70 14.72
CA ALA A 312 17.09 20.76 14.32
C ALA A 312 17.15 19.47 15.16
N GLU A 313 18.36 18.97 15.41
CA GLU A 313 18.61 17.83 16.31
C GLU A 313 18.26 18.18 17.78
N TYR A 314 18.67 19.36 18.24
CA TYR A 314 18.43 19.80 19.62
C TYR A 314 16.95 20.18 19.91
N SER A 315 16.27 20.83 18.96
CA SER A 315 14.90 21.33 19.10
C SER A 315 13.89 20.19 19.10
N THR A 316 14.07 19.15 18.30
CA THR A 316 13.22 17.95 18.35
C THR A 316 13.31 17.25 19.71
N THR A 317 14.49 17.25 20.32
CA THR A 317 14.74 16.69 21.65
C THR A 317 14.17 17.57 22.77
N ILE A 318 14.38 18.88 22.74
CA ILE A 318 13.94 19.83 23.78
C ILE A 318 12.45 20.17 23.68
N LYS A 319 11.86 20.23 22.48
CA LYS A 319 10.42 20.52 22.29
C LYS A 319 9.51 19.51 22.98
N LYS A 320 10.00 18.27 23.19
CA LYS A 320 9.30 17.25 23.98
C LYS A 320 9.39 17.48 25.50
N ASN A 321 10.45 18.15 25.97
CA ASN A 321 10.79 18.29 27.39
C ASN A 321 10.47 19.68 27.97
N ASP A 322 10.75 20.76 27.22
CA ASP A 322 10.47 22.15 27.63
C ASP A 322 10.31 23.07 26.39
N PRO A 323 9.07 23.20 25.86
CA PRO A 323 8.80 24.03 24.69
C PRO A 323 8.94 25.54 24.96
N VAL A 324 8.78 25.98 26.22
CA VAL A 324 8.81 27.41 26.58
C VAL A 324 10.24 27.95 26.63
N ALA A 325 11.19 27.14 27.11
CA ALA A 325 12.62 27.48 27.05
C ALA A 325 13.13 27.59 25.61
N LEU A 326 12.65 26.70 24.73
CA LEU A 326 12.98 26.71 23.31
C LEU A 326 12.52 27.99 22.61
N GLU A 327 11.26 28.40 22.83
CA GLU A 327 10.66 29.59 22.22
C GLU A 327 11.37 30.89 22.64
N LYS A 328 11.77 30.99 23.93
CA LYS A 328 12.56 32.12 24.43
C LYS A 328 13.97 32.16 23.83
N PHE A 329 14.60 30.99 23.68
CA PHE A 329 15.92 30.88 23.06
C PHE A 329 15.89 31.22 21.57
N GLU A 330 14.91 30.71 20.82
CA GLU A 330 14.69 31.06 19.42
C GLU A 330 14.46 32.56 19.25
N SER A 331 13.64 33.17 20.11
CA SER A 331 13.41 34.61 20.11
C SER A 331 14.70 35.42 20.33
N LEU A 332 15.57 34.98 21.23
CA LEU A 332 16.86 35.63 21.48
C LEU A 332 17.83 35.49 20.29
N ILE A 333 17.95 34.30 19.70
CA ILE A 333 18.92 34.00 18.64
C ILE A 333 18.47 34.51 17.26
N PHE A 334 17.17 34.46 16.96
CA PHE A 334 16.61 34.91 15.68
C PHE A 334 16.10 36.36 15.70
N SER A 335 16.20 37.06 16.83
CA SER A 335 15.99 38.51 16.84
C SER A 335 16.93 39.18 15.84
N GLY A 336 16.37 39.98 14.93
CA GLY A 336 17.10 40.49 13.77
C GLY A 336 18.30 41.37 14.15
N ILE A 337 19.49 41.03 13.66
CA ILE A 337 20.66 41.91 13.70
C ILE A 337 20.42 43.02 12.66
N LEU A 338 20.00 44.19 13.13
CA LEU A 338 19.60 45.33 12.30
C LEU A 338 20.74 45.74 11.36
N SER A 339 20.44 45.71 10.06
CA SER A 339 21.38 45.98 8.95
C SER A 339 21.49 47.46 8.56
N ASN A 340 21.07 48.40 9.40
CA ASN A 340 21.10 49.83 9.09
C ASN A 340 22.04 50.57 10.07
N SER A 341 23.22 50.97 9.57
CA SER A 341 24.19 51.77 10.34
C SER A 341 23.63 53.13 10.79
N ASP A 342 22.56 53.63 10.17
CA ASP A 342 21.98 54.95 10.47
C ASP A 342 20.82 54.90 11.49
N LYS A 343 20.47 53.70 11.98
CA LYS A 343 19.59 53.54 13.15
C LYS A 343 20.13 52.40 14.01
N LEU A 344 21.26 52.65 14.67
CA LEU A 344 21.57 51.95 15.92
C LEU A 344 20.41 52.23 16.89
N PRO A 345 19.61 51.24 17.32
CA PRO A 345 18.89 51.41 18.56
C PRO A 345 19.95 51.52 19.65
N THR A 346 19.68 52.34 20.65
CA THR A 346 20.36 52.45 21.94
C THR A 346 20.26 51.15 22.76
N THR A 347 20.48 50.00 22.14
CA THR A 347 20.63 48.68 22.78
C THR A 347 22.09 48.32 23.01
N PHE A 348 23.03 49.15 22.53
CA PHE A 348 24.43 49.12 22.96
C PHE A 348 24.65 49.77 24.35
N ASP A 349 23.59 50.25 25.01
CA ASP A 349 23.58 50.69 26.42
C ASP A 349 23.29 49.55 27.42
N GLY A 350 23.56 48.30 27.03
CA GLY A 350 23.52 47.12 27.91
C GLY A 350 24.48 47.18 29.11
N MET A 351 25.26 48.25 29.27
CA MET A 351 26.03 48.53 30.48
C MET A 351 25.18 49.10 31.63
N GLU A 352 24.04 49.76 31.38
CA GLU A 352 23.16 50.22 32.45
C GLU A 352 22.40 49.07 33.14
N GLN A 353 21.99 48.05 32.37
CA GLN A 353 21.35 46.85 32.94
C GLN A 353 22.34 45.96 33.71
N LEU A 354 23.60 45.89 33.27
CA LEU A 354 24.67 45.23 34.02
C LEU A 354 25.03 45.99 35.30
N SER A 355 24.97 47.33 35.31
CA SER A 355 25.17 48.16 36.50
C SER A 355 24.05 47.96 37.54
N ALA A 356 22.79 47.79 37.10
CA ALA A 356 21.67 47.45 37.98
C ALA A 356 21.80 46.04 38.59
N LEU A 357 22.28 45.05 37.83
CA LEU A 357 22.56 43.70 38.33
C LEU A 357 23.78 43.67 39.27
N LEU A 358 24.84 44.44 38.99
CA LEU A 358 26.01 44.60 39.88
C LEU A 358 25.66 45.32 41.19
N LYS A 359 24.70 46.25 41.18
CA LYS A 359 24.21 46.91 42.41
C LYS A 359 23.47 45.94 43.33
N ASN A 360 22.71 45.01 42.78
CA ASN A 360 21.99 43.99 43.56
C ASN A 360 22.90 42.88 44.12
N ILE A 361 24.13 42.73 43.60
CA ILE A 361 25.11 41.75 44.08
C ILE A 361 26.04 42.34 45.16
N ARG A 362 26.11 43.68 45.31
CA ARG A 362 26.99 44.35 46.27
C ARG A 362 26.35 44.71 47.61
N THR A 363 25.06 44.45 47.80
CA THR A 363 24.38 44.51 49.09
C THR A 363 24.19 43.11 49.66
N LYS A 364 25.22 42.64 50.35
CA LYS A 364 25.10 41.74 51.49
C LYS A 364 25.78 42.41 52.68
#